data_AF-A0AAV5IUT8-F1
#
_entry.id   AF-A0AAV5IUT8-F1
#
_cell.length_a   1.000
_cell.length_b   1.000
_cell.length_c   1.000
_cell.angle_alpha   90.00
_cell.angle_beta   90.00
_cell.angle_gamma   90.00
#
_symmetry.space_group_name_H-M   'P 1'
#
loop_
_entity.id
_entity.type
_entity.pdbx_description
1 polymer ?
#
loop_
_entity_poly.entity_id
_entity_poly.type
_entity_poly.pdbx_seq_one_letter_code
_entity_poly.pdbx_strand_id
1 'polypeptide(L)'
;MDFRYLSIIKNEGLQISQPALDRKKSDVHHQITARVRKSTLHRRTFKPGVNGTGCDSKSKAPPCTGWIEMMAPVFSRDAWRCVWYMIQNDLIHAWGLDIQLGYCAQGDRTKNIGIVDAEYIVHYSRPTLGGANGENNTMVQSENENKSSSSRSHWKDPHRLNPRVEVRRQSYIELDIFRKRWRKAVERDVCWVDPYQDKSA
;
A
#
# COMPACT_ATOMS: atom_id res chain seq x y z
N MET A 1 15.63 -3.19 25.58
CA MET A 1 15.74 -3.41 24.14
C MET A 1 15.21 -2.17 23.44
N ASP A 2 16.07 -1.39 22.79
CA ASP A 2 15.63 -0.28 21.95
C ASP A 2 15.75 -0.74 20.48
N PHE A 3 14.62 -0.92 19.80
CA PHE A 3 14.60 -1.37 18.41
C PHE A 3 14.90 -0.18 17.52
N ARG A 4 15.93 -0.27 16.67
CA ARG A 4 16.39 0.83 15.81
C ARG A 4 15.26 1.49 15.00
N TYR A 5 14.34 0.70 14.45
CA TYR A 5 13.14 1.23 13.77
C TYR A 5 12.32 2.14 14.69
N LEU A 6 12.01 1.67 15.90
CA LEU A 6 11.22 2.41 16.88
C LEU A 6 11.95 3.68 17.34
N SER A 7 13.28 3.64 17.49
CA SER A 7 14.08 4.82 17.82
C SER A 7 14.01 5.87 16.70
N ILE A 8 14.10 5.46 15.43
CA ILE A 8 13.99 6.37 14.28
C ILE A 8 12.62 7.03 14.24
N ILE A 9 11.53 6.25 14.26
CA ILE A 9 10.18 6.83 14.13
C ILE A 9 9.84 7.77 15.29
N LYS A 10 10.33 7.49 16.51
CA LYS A 10 10.14 8.36 17.68
C LYS A 10 10.93 9.66 17.54
N ASN A 11 12.22 9.58 17.18
CA ASN A 11 13.08 10.75 17.00
C ASN A 11 12.58 11.68 15.88
N GLU A 12 11.98 11.09 14.86
CA GLU A 12 11.50 11.78 13.66
C GLU A 12 10.03 12.23 13.76
N GLY A 13 9.35 11.90 14.88
CA GLY A 13 7.97 12.27 15.14
C GLY A 13 6.96 11.64 14.16
N LEU A 14 7.29 10.50 13.55
CA LEU A 14 6.41 9.87 12.57
C LEU A 14 5.16 9.29 13.23
N GLN A 15 3.99 9.69 12.70
CA GLN A 15 2.68 9.16 13.09
C GLN A 15 2.32 7.93 12.27
N ILE A 16 2.78 7.88 11.02
CA ILE A 16 2.58 6.77 10.09
C ILE A 16 3.90 6.50 9.39
N SER A 17 4.31 5.25 9.33
CA SER A 17 5.53 4.88 8.64
C SER A 17 5.44 3.49 8.03
N GLN A 18 6.41 3.14 7.19
CA GLN A 18 6.69 1.74 6.86
C GLN A 18 8.19 1.54 6.66
N PRO A 19 8.73 0.32 6.85
CA PRO A 19 10.06 -0.04 6.37
C PRO A 19 10.16 0.18 4.86
N ALA A 20 11.33 0.58 4.37
CA ALA A 20 11.55 0.67 2.93
C ALA A 20 11.52 -0.72 2.26
N LEU A 21 11.25 -0.76 0.97
CA LEU A 21 11.34 -1.97 0.16
C LEU A 21 12.72 -2.11 -0.49
N ASP A 22 13.28 -3.31 -0.44
CA ASP A 22 14.49 -3.62 -1.21
C ASP A 22 14.20 -3.47 -2.71
N ARG A 23 14.95 -2.58 -3.38
CA ARG A 23 14.74 -2.22 -4.79
C ARG A 23 14.95 -3.37 -5.78
N LYS A 24 15.77 -4.36 -5.44
CA LYS A 24 16.16 -5.44 -6.35
C LYS A 24 15.32 -6.69 -6.11
N LYS A 25 14.90 -6.92 -4.87
CA LYS A 25 14.24 -8.15 -4.44
C LYS A 25 12.73 -8.03 -4.29
N SER A 26 12.21 -6.81 -4.18
CA SER A 26 10.77 -6.56 -4.03
C SER A 26 10.17 -6.08 -5.33
N ASP A 27 8.90 -6.42 -5.56
CA ASP A 27 8.10 -5.79 -6.60
C ASP A 27 7.62 -4.43 -6.10
N VAL A 28 8.31 -3.37 -6.53
CA VAL A 28 8.01 -1.99 -6.13
C VAL A 28 6.98 -1.39 -7.08
N HIS A 29 5.76 -1.15 -6.58
CA HIS A 29 4.69 -0.50 -7.34
C HIS A 29 4.78 1.02 -7.30
N HIS A 30 5.10 1.59 -6.14
CA HIS A 30 5.23 3.03 -5.94
C HIS A 30 6.66 3.40 -5.57
N GLN A 31 7.30 4.30 -6.34
CA GLN A 31 8.72 4.63 -6.17
C GLN A 31 9.06 5.20 -4.78
N ILE A 32 8.10 5.83 -4.10
CA ILE A 32 8.27 6.28 -2.72
C ILE A 32 8.48 5.14 -1.73
N THR A 33 8.02 3.91 -1.98
CA THR A 33 8.26 2.81 -1.04
C THR A 33 9.66 2.21 -1.19
N ALA A 34 10.37 2.56 -2.26
CA ALA A 34 11.68 2.02 -2.58
C ALA A 34 12.78 2.59 -1.68
N ARG A 35 13.65 1.72 -1.17
CA ARG A 35 14.78 2.14 -0.33
C ARG A 35 15.70 3.14 -1.03
N VAL A 36 16.02 4.23 -0.33
CA VAL A 36 17.08 5.18 -0.68
C VAL A 36 18.36 4.76 0.05
N ARG A 37 19.44 4.54 -0.71
CA ARG A 37 20.74 4.15 -0.13
C ARG A 37 21.38 5.34 0.57
N LYS A 38 22.10 5.07 1.66
CA LYS A 38 22.77 6.09 2.49
C LYS A 38 21.79 7.14 3.08
N SER A 39 20.52 6.76 3.20
CA SER A 39 19.48 7.52 3.87
C SER A 39 19.03 6.75 5.11
N THR A 40 18.62 7.47 6.15
CA THR A 40 17.94 6.88 7.31
C THR A 40 16.44 6.76 7.05
N LEU A 41 15.86 7.75 6.39
CA LEU A 41 14.44 7.81 6.04
C LEU A 41 14.21 8.81 4.89
N HIS A 42 13.10 8.68 4.20
CA HIS A 42 12.62 9.73 3.30
C HIS A 42 11.10 9.86 3.40
N ARG A 43 10.60 11.03 3.01
CA ARG A 43 9.17 11.37 3.04
C ARG A 43 8.61 11.69 1.67
N ARG A 44 9.46 11.65 0.63
CA ARG A 44 9.09 11.98 -0.74
C ARG A 44 9.87 11.18 -1.76
N THR A 45 9.31 11.13 -2.96
CA THR A 45 9.99 10.61 -4.15
C THR A 45 10.00 11.62 -5.27
N PHE A 46 10.90 11.41 -6.24
CA PHE A 46 10.98 12.21 -7.46
C PHE A 46 10.81 11.27 -8.64
N LYS A 47 9.87 11.61 -9.50
CA LYS A 47 9.56 10.83 -10.70
C LYS A 47 9.22 11.81 -11.81
N PRO A 48 10.08 11.96 -12.84
CA PRO A 48 9.73 12.75 -14.01
C PRO A 48 8.44 12.20 -14.63
N GLY A 49 7.46 13.06 -14.84
CA GLY A 49 6.21 12.72 -15.51
C GLY A 49 6.14 13.37 -16.88
N VAL A 50 5.26 12.85 -17.74
CA VAL A 50 4.86 13.53 -18.98
C VAL A 50 3.71 14.48 -18.63
N ASN A 51 3.79 15.73 -19.07
CA ASN A 51 2.75 16.76 -18.87
C ASN A 51 2.43 17.08 -17.40
N GLY A 52 3.44 17.19 -16.52
CA GLY A 52 3.23 17.63 -15.13
C GLY A 52 2.62 16.59 -14.18
N THR A 53 2.41 15.35 -14.63
CA THR A 53 1.86 14.25 -13.81
C THR A 53 2.91 13.53 -12.94
N GLY A 54 4.13 14.06 -12.89
CA GLY A 54 5.24 13.49 -12.12
C GLY A 54 5.28 13.95 -10.67
N CYS A 55 6.25 13.40 -9.92
CA CYS A 55 6.60 13.92 -8.61
C CYS A 55 7.79 14.88 -8.75
N ASP A 56 7.53 16.17 -8.55
CA ASP A 56 8.50 17.25 -8.52
C ASP A 56 8.64 17.83 -7.10
N SER A 57 9.44 18.88 -6.91
CA SER A 57 9.66 19.50 -5.60
C SER A 57 8.41 20.17 -4.99
N LYS A 58 7.40 20.50 -5.80
CA LYS A 58 6.15 21.14 -5.37
C LYS A 58 5.05 20.11 -5.06
N SER A 59 5.18 18.87 -5.52
CA SER A 59 4.17 17.81 -5.27
C SER A 59 4.04 17.48 -3.78
N LYS A 60 2.94 17.90 -3.15
CA LYS A 60 2.62 17.60 -1.74
C LYS A 60 1.62 16.46 -1.55
N ALA A 61 0.96 16.05 -2.63
CA ALA A 61 -0.02 14.97 -2.60
C ALA A 61 0.62 13.57 -2.72
N PRO A 62 -0.02 12.53 -2.18
CA PRO A 62 0.25 11.14 -2.49
C PRO A 62 0.20 10.85 -3.98
N PRO A 63 1.01 9.89 -4.46
CA PRO A 63 2.01 9.14 -3.71
C PRO A 63 3.36 9.88 -3.58
N CYS A 64 3.46 11.16 -3.97
CA CYS A 64 4.74 11.85 -4.10
C CYS A 64 5.39 12.24 -2.76
N THR A 65 4.58 12.64 -1.78
CA THR A 65 5.06 13.10 -0.47
C THR A 65 4.10 12.66 0.64
N GLY A 66 4.63 12.35 1.83
CA GLY A 66 3.84 12.12 3.03
C GLY A 66 2.87 10.94 2.90
N TRP A 67 3.33 9.85 2.28
CA TRP A 67 2.50 8.70 1.94
C TRP A 67 3.27 7.39 2.12
N ILE A 68 2.53 6.35 2.46
CA ILE A 68 3.01 4.97 2.51
C ILE A 68 2.01 4.08 1.77
N GLU A 69 2.50 2.97 1.24
CA GLU A 69 1.64 1.90 0.73
C GLU A 69 1.22 1.04 1.91
N MET A 70 -0.05 0.64 1.99
CA MET A 70 -0.56 -0.15 3.12
C MET A 70 -0.16 -1.63 3.02
N MET A 71 1.14 -1.91 2.95
CA MET A 71 1.72 -3.26 2.91
C MET A 71 2.32 -3.66 4.26
N ALA A 72 3.16 -2.78 4.83
CA ALA A 72 3.79 -2.96 6.13
C ALA A 72 3.69 -1.68 6.97
N PRO A 73 2.47 -1.13 7.17
CA PRO A 73 2.31 0.12 7.88
C PRO A 73 2.61 -0.05 9.38
N VAL A 74 3.20 0.98 9.96
CA VAL A 74 3.34 1.19 11.39
C VAL A 74 2.65 2.50 11.72
N PHE A 75 1.75 2.45 12.69
CA PHE A 75 0.96 3.60 13.11
C PHE A 75 1.28 3.95 14.55
N SER A 76 1.27 5.23 14.87
CA SER A 76 1.09 5.68 16.25
C SER A 76 -0.27 5.22 16.78
N ARG A 77 -0.45 5.24 18.10
CA ARG A 77 -1.74 4.85 18.69
C ARG A 77 -2.89 5.74 18.20
N ASP A 78 -2.64 7.02 17.99
CA ASP A 78 -3.68 7.97 17.56
C ASP A 78 -3.99 7.82 16.07
N ALA A 79 -2.96 7.68 15.24
CA ALA A 79 -3.14 7.38 13.82
C ALA A 79 -3.87 6.05 13.63
N TRP A 80 -3.52 5.01 14.38
CA TRP A 80 -4.18 3.70 14.30
C TRP A 80 -5.67 3.78 14.64
N ARG A 81 -6.04 4.52 15.70
CA ARG A 81 -7.45 4.70 16.05
C ARG A 81 -8.24 5.32 14.90
N CYS A 82 -7.71 6.37 14.29
CA CYS A 82 -8.33 6.99 13.12
C CYS A 82 -8.42 6.04 11.93
N VAL A 83 -7.33 5.35 11.58
CA VAL A 83 -7.27 4.39 10.47
C VAL A 83 -8.22 3.21 10.68
N TRP A 84 -8.35 2.73 11.91
CA TRP A 84 -9.28 1.67 12.28
C TRP A 84 -10.72 2.04 11.91
N TYR A 85 -11.16 3.27 12.21
CA TYR A 85 -12.50 3.73 11.83
C TYR A 85 -12.67 3.89 10.31
N MET A 86 -11.60 4.14 9.55
CA MET A 86 -11.67 4.19 8.09
C MET A 86 -11.78 2.80 7.46
N ILE A 87 -11.05 1.80 7.98
CA ILE A 87 -10.95 0.47 7.37
C ILE A 87 -12.14 -0.45 7.71
N GLN A 88 -12.90 -0.17 8.78
CA GLN A 88 -13.92 -1.04 9.37
C GLN A 88 -14.99 -1.63 8.42
N ASN A 89 -15.07 -1.21 7.16
CA ASN A 89 -16.03 -1.70 6.16
C ASN A 89 -15.41 -2.05 4.79
N ASP A 90 -14.08 -1.94 4.64
CA ASP A 90 -13.36 -2.14 3.36
C ASP A 90 -12.24 -3.18 3.50
N LEU A 91 -12.39 -4.09 4.48
CA LEU A 91 -11.35 -5.02 4.96
C LEU A 91 -10.88 -6.06 3.93
N ILE A 92 -11.64 -6.33 2.86
CA ILE A 92 -11.28 -7.41 1.93
C ILE A 92 -10.20 -6.93 0.97
N HIS A 93 -10.39 -5.76 0.34
CA HIS A 93 -9.51 -5.33 -0.73
C HIS A 93 -8.69 -4.08 -0.41
N ALA A 94 -9.25 -3.12 0.33
CA ALA A 94 -8.64 -1.85 0.79
C ALA A 94 -7.73 -1.10 -0.21
N TRP A 95 -7.81 -1.43 -1.49
CA TRP A 95 -6.92 -0.91 -2.52
C TRP A 95 -7.21 0.56 -2.76
N GLY A 96 -6.16 1.39 -2.72
CA GLY A 96 -6.26 2.84 -2.85
C GLY A 96 -6.74 3.58 -1.59
N LEU A 97 -7.05 2.87 -0.50
CA LEU A 97 -7.36 3.48 0.80
C LEU A 97 -6.14 4.16 1.42
N ASP A 98 -4.94 3.67 1.09
CA ASP A 98 -3.65 4.23 1.50
C ASP A 98 -3.48 5.72 1.15
N ILE A 99 -4.10 6.20 0.08
CA ILE A 99 -4.15 7.63 -0.29
C ILE A 99 -4.80 8.50 0.81
N GLN A 100 -5.75 7.95 1.58
CA GLN A 100 -6.45 8.66 2.64
C GLN A 100 -5.82 8.51 4.03
N LEU A 101 -4.90 7.57 4.23
CA LEU A 101 -4.25 7.36 5.54
C LEU A 101 -3.54 8.63 6.04
N GLY A 102 -3.14 9.50 5.11
CA GLY A 102 -2.59 10.83 5.40
C GLY A 102 -3.45 11.71 6.32
N TYR A 103 -4.78 11.55 6.30
CA TYR A 103 -5.68 12.30 7.17
C TYR A 103 -5.63 11.85 8.63
N CYS A 104 -5.10 10.66 8.91
CA CYS A 104 -4.93 10.15 10.26
C CYS A 104 -3.58 10.49 10.89
N ALA A 105 -2.65 11.08 10.14
CA ALA A 105 -1.46 11.66 10.73
C ALA A 105 -1.83 13.02 11.32
N GLN A 106 -1.69 13.16 12.65
CA GLN A 106 -1.78 14.46 13.30
C GLN A 106 -0.74 15.42 12.70
N GLY A 107 -1.10 16.68 12.47
CA GLY A 107 -0.22 17.69 11.90
C GLY A 107 -0.01 17.55 10.38
N ASP A 108 1.14 18.00 9.89
CA ASP A 108 1.46 17.98 8.47
C ASP A 108 1.94 16.59 8.04
N ARG A 109 1.12 15.86 7.26
CA ARG A 109 1.49 14.52 6.76
C ARG A 109 2.81 14.50 5.96
N THR A 110 3.20 15.61 5.34
CA THR A 110 4.46 15.67 4.58
C THR A 110 5.69 15.58 5.50
N LYS A 111 5.51 15.81 6.80
CA LYS A 111 6.51 15.69 7.85
C LYS A 111 6.30 14.46 8.74
N ASN A 112 5.04 14.10 8.99
CA ASN A 112 4.70 13.09 9.98
C ASN A 112 4.48 11.70 9.37
N ILE A 113 4.61 11.57 8.05
CA ILE A 113 4.58 10.29 7.35
C ILE A 113 5.89 10.07 6.61
N GLY A 114 6.46 8.86 6.74
CA GLY A 114 7.75 8.56 6.13
C GLY A 114 8.08 7.09 5.97
N ILE A 115 9.08 6.85 5.13
CA ILE A 115 9.64 5.54 4.81
C ILE A 115 10.98 5.43 5.53
N VAL A 116 11.18 4.38 6.30
CA VAL A 116 12.42 4.16 7.05
C VAL A 116 13.40 3.39 6.17
N ASP A 117 14.44 4.05 5.65
CA ASP A 117 15.43 3.46 4.73
C ASP A 117 16.49 2.61 5.44
N ALA A 118 16.77 2.95 6.70
CA ALA A 118 17.74 2.24 7.53
C ALA A 118 17.30 0.80 7.85
N GLU A 119 15.99 0.56 7.85
CA GLU A 119 15.33 -0.70 8.20
C GLU A 119 14.37 -1.06 7.06
N TYR A 120 14.71 -2.09 6.29
CA TYR A 120 14.02 -2.39 5.04
C TYR A 120 13.68 -3.87 4.93
N ILE A 121 12.64 -4.17 4.17
CA ILE A 121 12.11 -5.52 4.00
C ILE A 121 12.12 -5.93 2.52
N VAL A 122 11.94 -7.23 2.28
CA VAL A 122 11.65 -7.77 0.95
C VAL A 122 10.16 -8.07 0.88
N HIS A 123 9.45 -7.41 -0.04
CA HIS A 123 8.03 -7.68 -0.29
C HIS A 123 7.86 -8.53 -1.55
N TYR A 124 7.41 -9.77 -1.38
CA TYR A 124 7.29 -10.75 -2.47
C TYR A 124 6.05 -10.58 -3.36
N SER A 125 5.18 -9.61 -3.08
CA SER A 125 3.95 -9.33 -3.84
C SER A 125 3.11 -10.56 -4.16
N ARG A 126 3.06 -11.51 -3.21
CA ARG A 126 2.24 -12.72 -3.32
C ARG A 126 0.79 -12.34 -3.04
N PRO A 127 -0.13 -12.48 -4.01
CA PRO A 127 -1.52 -12.17 -3.76
C PRO A 127 -2.11 -13.14 -2.73
N THR A 128 -2.76 -12.60 -1.71
CA THR A 128 -3.42 -13.36 -0.65
C THR A 128 -4.84 -13.78 -1.03
N LEU A 129 -5.47 -13.06 -1.97
CA LEU A 129 -6.82 -13.31 -2.49
C LEU A 129 -6.80 -13.68 -3.97
N GLY A 130 -7.84 -14.42 -4.41
CA GLY A 130 -8.02 -14.79 -5.82
C GLY A 130 -7.38 -16.12 -6.23
N GLY A 131 -7.07 -16.97 -5.25
CA GLY A 131 -6.62 -18.35 -5.45
C GLY A 131 -5.20 -18.49 -6.03
N ALA A 132 -4.54 -19.59 -5.71
CA ALA A 132 -3.39 -20.05 -6.46
C ALA A 132 -3.93 -20.84 -7.66
N ASN A 133 -3.82 -20.28 -8.87
CA ASN A 133 -3.76 -21.18 -10.03
C ASN A 133 -2.45 -21.97 -9.85
N GLY A 134 -2.57 -23.27 -9.64
CA GLY A 134 -1.46 -24.15 -9.30
C GLY A 134 -0.26 -24.03 -10.25
N GLU A 135 0.92 -24.05 -9.61
CA GLU A 135 2.21 -24.59 -10.10
C GLU A 135 2.85 -23.85 -11.31
N ASN A 136 4.04 -23.25 -11.20
CA ASN A 136 5.30 -23.85 -10.78
C ASN A 136 6.28 -22.77 -10.27
N ASN A 137 6.82 -22.94 -9.06
CA ASN A 137 8.19 -22.56 -8.71
C ASN A 137 8.51 -22.99 -7.28
N THR A 138 8.87 -24.26 -7.10
CA THR A 138 9.91 -24.67 -6.15
C THR A 138 10.48 -26.00 -6.60
N MET A 139 11.79 -25.99 -6.85
CA MET A 139 12.64 -27.15 -7.00
C MET A 139 12.56 -28.02 -5.75
N VAL A 140 12.10 -29.27 -5.88
CA VAL A 140 12.49 -30.38 -5.02
C VAL A 140 12.69 -31.59 -5.93
N GLN A 141 13.93 -32.05 -6.02
CA GLN A 141 14.28 -33.32 -6.65
C GLN A 141 13.91 -34.48 -5.72
N SER A 142 13.57 -35.63 -6.34
CA SER A 142 13.42 -36.99 -5.80
C SER A 142 12.26 -37.23 -4.81
N GLU A 143 11.48 -38.30 -4.85
CA GLU A 143 11.44 -39.52 -5.67
C GLU A 143 10.03 -40.16 -5.54
N ASN A 144 9.60 -40.86 -6.59
CA ASN A 144 8.51 -41.85 -6.73
C ASN A 144 7.48 -42.05 -5.61
N GLU A 145 6.18 -41.97 -5.96
CA GLU A 145 5.25 -43.09 -5.76
C GLU A 145 3.97 -42.97 -6.61
N ASN A 146 3.63 -44.06 -7.28
CA ASN A 146 2.50 -44.25 -8.19
C ASN A 146 1.14 -44.06 -7.52
N LYS A 147 0.29 -43.14 -8.00
CA LYS A 147 -1.18 -43.30 -7.94
C LYS A 147 -1.88 -42.92 -9.24
N SER A 148 -2.16 -44.00 -9.96
CA SER A 148 -3.20 -44.25 -10.95
C SER A 148 -4.47 -43.38 -10.87
N SER A 149 -4.91 -42.99 -12.07
CA SER A 149 -6.29 -42.92 -12.58
C SER A 149 -6.96 -41.54 -12.78
N SER A 150 -7.41 -41.39 -14.03
CA SER A 150 -8.31 -40.37 -14.59
C SER A 150 -7.69 -39.06 -15.07
N SER A 151 -6.81 -39.16 -16.07
CA SER A 151 -6.45 -38.05 -16.96
C SER A 151 -7.64 -37.70 -17.88
N ARG A 152 -8.63 -36.98 -17.33
CA ARG A 152 -9.51 -36.15 -18.15
C ARG A 152 -8.68 -35.04 -18.76
N SER A 153 -8.64 -35.01 -20.08
CA SER A 153 -8.10 -33.95 -20.92
C SER A 153 -8.48 -32.57 -20.37
N HIS A 154 -7.51 -31.88 -19.76
CA HIS A 154 -7.70 -30.54 -19.19
C HIS A 154 -7.61 -29.50 -20.31
N TRP A 155 -8.58 -29.53 -21.23
CA TRP A 155 -8.86 -28.40 -22.10
C TRP A 155 -9.16 -27.20 -21.19
N LYS A 156 -8.26 -26.22 -21.16
CA LYS A 156 -8.45 -24.97 -20.43
C LYS A 156 -9.66 -24.27 -21.03
N ASP A 157 -10.78 -24.35 -20.33
CA ASP A 157 -11.99 -23.61 -20.65
C ASP A 157 -11.63 -22.10 -20.74
N PRO A 158 -11.74 -21.47 -21.92
CA PRO A 158 -11.42 -20.05 -22.10
C PRO A 158 -12.39 -19.13 -21.31
N HIS A 159 -13.49 -19.66 -20.76
CA HIS A 159 -14.45 -18.92 -19.96
C HIS A 159 -14.21 -18.98 -18.45
N ARG A 160 -13.17 -19.68 -17.96
CA ARG A 160 -12.84 -19.71 -16.54
C ARG A 160 -12.18 -18.39 -16.13
N LEU A 161 -12.99 -17.40 -15.75
CA LEU A 161 -12.54 -16.10 -15.25
C LEU A 161 -11.48 -16.31 -14.17
N ASN A 162 -10.29 -15.73 -14.38
CA ASN A 162 -9.21 -15.75 -13.41
C ASN A 162 -9.72 -15.13 -12.10
N PRO A 163 -9.76 -15.85 -10.97
CA PRO A 163 -10.37 -15.30 -9.76
C PRO A 163 -9.64 -14.03 -9.26
N ARG A 164 -8.40 -13.79 -9.67
CA ARG A 164 -7.70 -12.50 -9.44
C ARG A 164 -8.33 -11.32 -10.15
N VAL A 165 -8.94 -11.54 -11.33
CA VAL A 165 -9.66 -10.48 -12.05
C VAL A 165 -10.91 -10.08 -11.27
N GLU A 166 -11.62 -11.05 -10.67
CA GLU A 166 -12.78 -10.76 -9.84
C GLU A 166 -12.39 -10.03 -8.55
N VAL A 167 -11.30 -10.45 -7.88
CA VAL A 167 -10.74 -9.72 -6.72
C VAL A 167 -10.42 -8.27 -7.08
N ARG A 168 -9.74 -8.04 -8.22
CA ARG A 168 -9.44 -6.68 -8.69
C ARG A 168 -10.72 -5.88 -8.95
N ARG A 169 -11.70 -6.48 -9.62
CA ARG A 169 -12.99 -5.83 -9.91
C ARG A 169 -13.71 -5.45 -8.62
N GLN A 170 -13.78 -6.36 -7.65
CA GLN A 170 -14.40 -6.10 -6.36
C GLN A 170 -13.64 -5.01 -5.57
N SER A 171 -12.31 -4.97 -5.66
CA SER A 171 -11.49 -3.89 -5.08
C SER A 171 -11.90 -2.51 -5.58
N TYR A 172 -12.15 -2.37 -6.89
CA TYR A 172 -12.59 -1.10 -7.47
C TYR A 172 -14.01 -0.72 -7.03
N ILE A 173 -14.91 -1.69 -6.89
CA ILE A 173 -16.28 -1.45 -6.40
C ILE A 173 -16.25 -0.95 -4.95
N GLU A 174 -15.48 -1.61 -4.08
CA GLU A 174 -15.31 -1.20 -2.68
C GLU A 174 -14.70 0.20 -2.58
N LEU A 175 -13.66 0.50 -3.39
CA LEU A 175 -13.07 1.84 -3.42
C LEU A 175 -14.07 2.93 -3.86
N ASP A 176 -14.95 2.65 -4.83
CA ASP A 176 -16.00 3.59 -5.23
C ASP A 176 -17.03 3.81 -4.11
N ILE A 177 -17.45 2.74 -3.43
CA ILE A 177 -18.34 2.82 -2.25
C ILE A 177 -17.69 3.66 -1.14
N PHE A 178 -16.41 3.40 -0.84
CA PHE A 178 -15.64 4.19 0.12
C PHE A 178 -15.60 5.68 -0.28
N ARG A 179 -15.25 6.00 -1.53
CA ARG A 179 -15.19 7.40 -2.01
C ARG A 179 -16.54 8.12 -1.89
N LYS A 180 -17.64 7.42 -2.19
CA LYS A 180 -19.00 7.96 -2.00
C LYS A 180 -19.32 8.23 -0.54
N ARG A 181 -18.94 7.32 0.37
CA ARG A 181 -19.13 7.51 1.82
C ARG A 181 -18.26 8.64 2.37
N TRP A 182 -17.00 8.70 1.97
CA TRP A 182 -16.07 9.78 2.32
C TRP A 182 -16.63 11.14 1.92
N ARG A 183 -17.05 11.30 0.65
CA ARG A 183 -17.64 12.55 0.16
C ARG A 183 -18.88 12.95 0.96
N LYS A 184 -19.79 12.01 1.21
CA LYS A 184 -20.98 12.27 2.04
C LYS A 184 -20.64 12.66 3.47
N ALA A 185 -19.59 12.07 4.07
CA ALA A 185 -19.15 12.43 5.41
C ALA A 185 -18.63 13.87 5.44
N VAL A 186 -17.79 14.24 4.46
CA VAL A 186 -17.29 15.61 4.26
C VAL A 186 -18.44 16.60 4.05
N GLU A 187 -19.42 16.29 3.19
CA GLU A 187 -20.58 17.15 2.93
C GLU A 187 -21.47 17.36 4.16
N ARG A 188 -21.56 16.36 5.05
CA ARG A 188 -22.39 16.42 6.27
C ARG A 188 -21.71 17.13 7.42
N ASP A 189 -20.38 17.09 7.48
CA ASP A 189 -19.60 17.79 8.49
C ASP A 189 -19.31 19.21 8.02
N VAL A 190 -20.28 20.10 8.24
CA VAL A 190 -20.21 21.51 7.83
C VAL A 190 -19.02 22.27 8.43
N CYS A 191 -18.44 21.76 9.51
CA CYS A 191 -17.27 22.36 10.17
C CYS A 191 -15.95 21.79 9.67
N TRP A 192 -15.98 20.73 8.86
CA TRP A 192 -14.78 20.09 8.35
C TRP A 192 -14.16 20.91 7.23
N VAL A 193 -12.86 21.17 7.36
CA VAL A 193 -12.04 21.83 6.35
C VAL A 193 -10.95 20.86 5.93
N ASP A 194 -10.81 20.63 4.63
CA ASP A 194 -9.75 19.77 4.10
C ASP A 194 -8.37 20.43 4.35
N PRO A 195 -7.51 19.87 5.22
CA PRO A 195 -6.19 20.42 5.48
C PRO A 195 -5.23 20.29 4.28
N TYR A 196 -5.61 19.53 3.25
CA TYR A 196 -4.79 19.22 2.08
C TYR A 196 -5.39 19.70 0.77
N GLN A 197 -6.48 20.47 0.79
CA GLN A 197 -6.92 21.21 -0.38
C GLN A 197 -5.81 22.20 -0.78
N ASP A 198 -5.24 22.01 -1.97
CA ASP A 198 -4.31 22.99 -2.53
C ASP A 198 -5.06 24.32 -2.69
N LYS A 199 -4.58 25.37 -2.00
CA LYS A 199 -5.08 26.76 -2.16
C LYS A 199 -4.68 27.38 -3.52
N SER A 200 -4.22 26.56 -4.45
CA SER A 200 -3.76 26.94 -5.78
C SER A 200 -4.40 25.99 -6.79
N ALA A 201 -5.68 26.23 -7.07
CA ALA A 201 -6.32 25.85 -8.32
C ALA A 201 -6.43 27.10 -9.19
#